data_AF-A0A7W6BHP0-F1
#
_entry.id   AF-A0A7W6BHP0-F1
#
_cell.length_a   1.000
_cell.length_b   1.000
_cell.length_c   1.000
_cell.angle_alpha   90.00
_cell.angle_beta   90.00
_cell.angle_gamma   90.00
#
_symmetry.space_group_name_H-M   'P 1'
#
loop_
_entity.id
_entity.type
_entity.pdbx_description
1 polymer ?
#
loop_
_entity_poly.entity_id
_entity_poly.type
_entity_poly.pdbx_seq_one_letter_code
_entity_poly.pdbx_strand_id
1 'polypeptide(L)'
;MATATYPTVPKGATGVLVLADGTCVFGHGFGAVGEAVGEVCFNTAITGYQEIMTDPSYAGQIVTFTFPHIGNVGTNAEDVEAAAPHALGCIVRQSVTEPSNFRNAQPFDEWMKVNGRIGLSGVDTRALTRRIRLQGAPNAVIAHHPDGRFDLPALHRQAQAWPGLEGMDLAKVVTGERREWKDGAWALGVGYHLEATRADAPHVVALDFGAKNNIFRNLVKAGAKVTVLPATASYDEIAALSPDGVFLSNGPGDPAATGEYAVPVVRRLLDEGVPIFGICLGHQILALAAGARTIKMHQGHRGANHPVKRLEDGLVEITSMNHGFAVDAATLPAHVKATHVSLFDGSNCGIEIIDKNAFSVQYHPEASPGPQDSFYLFQKFVDGLKK
;
A
#
# COMPACT_ATOMS: atom_id res chain seq x y z
N MET A 1 27.36 -1.14 -32.54
CA MET A 1 26.69 -1.14 -31.22
C MET A 1 27.62 -0.44 -30.25
N ALA A 2 27.29 0.76 -29.80
CA ALA A 2 28.10 1.42 -28.77
C ALA A 2 27.92 0.62 -27.47
N THR A 3 28.99 0.06 -26.94
CA THR A 3 29.00 -0.56 -25.61
C THR A 3 28.59 0.51 -24.61
N ALA A 4 27.44 0.35 -23.96
CA ALA A 4 27.01 1.24 -22.89
C ALA A 4 28.15 1.37 -21.89
N THR A 5 28.64 2.60 -21.69
CA THR A 5 29.76 2.86 -20.79
C THR A 5 29.18 2.96 -19.38
N TYR A 6 29.36 1.90 -18.58
CA TYR A 6 28.92 1.90 -17.18
C TYR A 6 29.92 2.68 -16.31
N PRO A 7 29.44 3.39 -15.27
CA PRO A 7 30.33 4.12 -14.37
C PRO A 7 31.21 3.16 -13.55
N THR A 8 32.40 3.62 -13.20
CA THR A 8 33.25 2.91 -12.23
C THR A 8 32.58 2.95 -10.85
N VAL A 9 32.53 1.79 -10.19
CA VAL A 9 31.99 1.68 -8.81
C VAL A 9 32.85 2.55 -7.87
N PRO A 10 32.27 3.53 -7.15
CA PRO A 10 33.00 4.34 -6.20
C PRO A 10 33.63 3.49 -5.08
N LYS A 11 34.83 3.86 -4.63
CA LYS A 11 35.51 3.18 -3.52
C LYS A 11 34.63 3.20 -2.27
N GLY A 12 34.40 2.03 -1.68
CA GLY A 12 33.59 1.87 -0.46
C GLY A 12 32.09 1.71 -0.69
N ALA A 13 31.60 1.83 -1.93
CA ALA A 13 30.21 1.54 -2.23
C ALA A 13 29.93 0.03 -2.07
N THR A 14 28.99 -0.31 -1.20
CA THR A 14 28.52 -1.69 -0.97
C THR A 14 27.08 -1.89 -1.43
N GLY A 15 26.43 -0.85 -1.95
CA GLY A 15 25.12 -0.98 -2.59
C GLY A 15 24.98 -0.09 -3.82
N VAL A 16 24.07 -0.49 -4.70
CA VAL A 16 23.74 0.24 -5.93
C VAL A 16 22.27 0.09 -6.27
N LEU A 17 21.68 1.16 -6.80
CA LEU A 17 20.42 1.13 -7.52
C LEU A 17 20.72 1.34 -9.02
N VAL A 18 20.31 0.39 -9.87
CA VAL A 18 20.47 0.48 -11.32
C VAL A 18 19.09 0.63 -11.95
N LEU A 19 18.84 1.79 -12.57
CA LEU A 19 17.57 2.08 -13.26
C LEU A 19 17.55 1.48 -14.66
N ALA A 20 16.35 1.26 -15.22
CA ALA A 20 16.14 0.73 -16.57
C ALA A 20 16.66 1.64 -17.71
N ASP A 21 17.00 2.90 -17.42
CA ASP A 21 17.64 3.82 -18.35
C ASP A 21 19.18 3.79 -18.28
N GLY A 22 19.74 2.94 -17.42
CA GLY A 22 21.18 2.78 -17.20
C GLY A 22 21.76 3.68 -16.10
N THR A 23 20.96 4.56 -15.50
CA THR A 23 21.42 5.38 -14.36
C THR A 23 21.81 4.48 -13.19
N CYS A 24 23.03 4.63 -12.68
CA CYS A 24 23.51 3.94 -11.49
C CYS A 24 23.64 4.92 -10.31
N VAL A 25 23.02 4.59 -9.18
CA VAL A 25 23.08 5.36 -7.94
C VAL A 25 23.75 4.52 -6.87
N PHE A 26 24.97 4.89 -6.49
CA PHE A 26 25.77 4.15 -5.52
C PHE A 26 25.56 4.65 -4.10
N GLY A 27 25.71 3.75 -3.15
CA GLY A 27 25.61 4.04 -1.72
C GLY A 27 26.20 2.90 -0.89
N HIS A 28 25.78 2.83 0.37
CA HIS A 28 26.16 1.74 1.27
C HIS A 28 24.95 0.84 1.50
N GLY A 29 25.10 -0.42 1.12
CA GLY A 29 24.08 -1.44 1.35
C GLY A 29 23.95 -1.77 2.83
N PHE A 30 22.72 -2.07 3.25
CA PHE A 30 22.39 -2.60 4.58
C PHE A 30 21.23 -3.61 4.44
N GLY A 31 20.90 -4.31 5.52
CA GLY A 31 19.91 -5.39 5.47
C GLY A 31 20.45 -6.64 4.78
N ALA A 32 19.62 -7.28 3.95
CA ALA A 32 19.98 -8.50 3.25
C ALA A 32 21.01 -8.25 2.13
N VAL A 33 21.88 -9.23 1.89
CA VAL A 33 22.80 -9.27 0.75
C VAL A 33 22.07 -9.93 -0.42
N GLY A 34 22.20 -9.34 -1.62
CA GLY A 34 21.52 -9.84 -2.81
C GLY A 34 21.01 -8.72 -3.69
N GLU A 35 20.05 -9.06 -4.54
CA GLU A 35 19.50 -8.19 -5.58
C GLU A 35 17.98 -8.36 -5.64
N ALA A 36 17.24 -7.26 -5.86
CA ALA A 36 15.80 -7.30 -6.05
C ALA A 36 15.39 -6.31 -7.14
N VAL A 37 14.46 -6.72 -8.01
CA VAL A 37 13.97 -5.93 -9.14
C VAL A 37 12.53 -5.48 -8.92
N GLY A 38 12.24 -4.20 -9.18
CA GLY A 38 10.90 -3.65 -9.03
C GLY A 38 10.77 -2.19 -9.42
N GLU A 39 9.59 -1.62 -9.20
CA GLU A 39 9.31 -0.20 -9.45
C GLU A 39 9.82 0.66 -8.27
N VAL A 40 10.56 1.73 -8.56
CA VAL A 40 11.03 2.67 -7.53
C VAL A 40 9.98 3.75 -7.33
N CYS A 41 9.52 3.88 -6.10
CA CYS A 41 8.63 4.96 -5.69
C CYS A 41 9.28 5.81 -4.59
N PHE A 42 8.65 6.90 -4.19
CA PHE A 42 9.04 7.65 -2.99
C PHE A 42 7.85 7.80 -2.04
N ASN A 43 8.12 7.90 -0.74
CA ASN A 43 7.11 8.18 0.28
C ASN A 43 7.51 9.41 1.14
N THR A 44 6.56 10.30 1.38
CA THR A 44 6.74 11.56 2.14
C THR A 44 6.51 11.47 3.65
N ALA A 45 6.06 10.31 4.16
CA ALA A 45 5.88 10.10 5.58
C ALA A 45 7.21 10.25 6.34
N ILE A 46 7.18 11.04 7.40
CA ILE A 46 8.35 11.30 8.26
C ILE A 46 8.47 10.30 9.42
N THR A 47 7.45 9.48 9.64
CA THR A 47 7.36 8.41 10.64
C THR A 47 6.64 7.21 10.04
N GLY A 48 6.79 6.04 10.66
CA GLY A 48 6.04 4.84 10.28
C GLY A 48 6.68 4.03 9.14
N TYR A 49 8.01 4.03 9.08
CA TYR A 49 8.74 3.31 8.03
C TYR A 49 8.52 1.79 8.11
N GLN A 50 8.29 1.23 9.30
CA GLN A 50 8.08 -0.21 9.45
C GLN A 50 6.71 -0.64 8.91
N GLU A 51 5.67 0.12 9.23
CA GLU A 51 4.32 -0.05 8.71
C GLU A 51 4.31 0.07 7.18
N ILE A 52 5.06 1.04 6.64
CA ILE A 52 5.27 1.17 5.17
C ILE A 52 5.97 -0.06 4.59
N MET A 53 7.04 -0.56 5.21
CA MET A 53 7.76 -1.73 4.70
C MET A 53 6.94 -3.03 4.76
N THR A 54 5.91 -3.07 5.62
CA THR A 54 5.02 -4.21 5.81
C THR A 54 3.65 -4.06 5.14
N ASP A 55 3.35 -2.92 4.52
CA ASP A 55 2.13 -2.72 3.73
C ASP A 55 2.19 -3.55 2.43
N PRO A 56 1.24 -4.49 2.20
CA PRO A 56 1.19 -5.33 1.00
C PRO A 56 1.14 -4.55 -0.31
N SER A 57 0.65 -3.32 -0.29
CA SER A 57 0.52 -2.48 -1.47
C SER A 57 1.87 -2.10 -2.09
N TYR A 58 2.99 -2.27 -1.36
CA TYR A 58 4.36 -2.10 -1.87
C TYR A 58 4.97 -3.37 -2.48
N ALA A 59 4.21 -4.45 -2.66
CA ALA A 59 4.72 -5.65 -3.33
C ALA A 59 5.28 -5.30 -4.71
N GLY A 60 6.49 -5.79 -5.01
CA GLY A 60 7.18 -5.47 -6.26
C GLY A 60 7.78 -4.04 -6.33
N GLN A 61 7.83 -3.31 -5.21
CA GLN A 61 8.32 -1.93 -5.18
C GLN A 61 9.53 -1.74 -4.26
N ILE A 62 10.36 -0.75 -4.61
CA ILE A 62 11.49 -0.25 -3.81
C ILE A 62 11.12 1.14 -3.29
N VAL A 63 11.12 1.34 -1.98
CA VAL A 63 10.62 2.57 -1.35
C VAL A 63 11.76 3.55 -1.10
N THR A 64 11.73 4.72 -1.74
CA THR A 64 12.61 5.84 -1.41
C THR A 64 11.98 6.70 -0.32
N PHE A 65 12.58 6.73 0.87
CA PHE A 65 12.11 7.62 1.93
C PHE A 65 12.68 9.03 1.73
N THR A 66 11.79 10.02 1.75
CA THR A 66 12.19 11.43 1.63
C THR A 66 12.72 12.00 2.94
N PHE A 67 12.21 11.52 4.08
CA PHE A 67 12.74 11.89 5.38
C PHE A 67 14.13 11.26 5.56
N PRO A 68 15.16 12.04 5.93
CA PRO A 68 16.54 11.58 5.79
C PRO A 68 16.98 10.53 6.81
N HIS A 69 16.38 10.51 8.00
CA HIS A 69 16.76 9.62 9.09
C HIS A 69 15.70 8.52 9.28
N ILE A 70 15.99 7.33 8.76
CA ILE A 70 15.09 6.17 8.85
C ILE A 70 15.74 5.12 9.74
N GLY A 71 14.94 4.51 10.64
CA GLY A 71 15.41 3.56 11.65
C GLY A 71 15.56 4.12 13.07
N ASN A 72 15.29 5.42 13.28
CA ASN A 72 15.50 6.11 14.55
C ASN A 72 14.80 5.46 15.76
N VAL A 73 13.68 4.78 15.56
CA VAL A 73 12.91 4.11 16.61
C VAL A 73 13.05 2.59 16.58
N GLY A 74 13.94 2.08 15.73
CA GLY A 74 14.14 0.66 15.47
C GLY A 74 12.87 0.01 14.95
N THR A 75 12.58 -1.21 15.39
CA THR A 75 11.41 -1.98 14.97
C THR A 75 10.82 -2.79 16.11
N ASN A 76 9.56 -3.19 15.97
CA ASN A 76 8.86 -4.04 16.94
C ASN A 76 7.80 -4.92 16.26
N ALA A 77 7.25 -5.91 16.97
CA ALA A 77 6.26 -6.81 16.39
C ALA A 77 4.86 -6.20 16.23
N GLU A 78 4.62 -5.01 16.77
CA GLU A 78 3.30 -4.39 16.77
C GLU A 78 3.09 -3.46 15.58
N ASP A 79 4.14 -2.79 15.09
CA ASP A 79 4.11 -1.88 13.94
C ASP A 79 4.21 -2.64 12.60
N VAL A 80 3.45 -3.73 12.50
CA VAL A 80 3.42 -4.67 11.38
C VAL A 80 2.01 -4.73 10.79
N GLU A 81 1.90 -4.35 9.52
CA GLU A 81 0.62 -4.27 8.82
C GLU A 81 0.24 -5.51 8.02
N ALA A 82 1.16 -6.47 7.83
CA ALA A 82 0.87 -7.77 7.25
C ALA A 82 1.89 -8.82 7.70
N ALA A 83 1.57 -10.11 7.52
CA ALA A 83 2.37 -11.22 8.04
C ALA A 83 3.81 -11.29 7.48
N ALA A 84 4.06 -10.67 6.32
CA ALA A 84 5.38 -10.56 5.71
C ALA A 84 5.68 -9.10 5.33
N PRO A 85 6.95 -8.71 5.26
CA PRO A 85 7.32 -7.47 4.60
C PRO A 85 7.17 -7.60 3.08
N HIS A 86 6.51 -6.63 2.46
CA HIS A 86 6.12 -6.70 1.06
C HIS A 86 6.95 -5.81 0.15
N ALA A 87 7.42 -4.66 0.65
CA ALA A 87 8.41 -3.87 -0.07
C ALA A 87 9.68 -4.71 -0.31
N LEU A 88 10.28 -4.60 -1.49
CA LEU A 88 11.51 -5.33 -1.85
C LEU A 88 12.72 -4.79 -1.07
N GLY A 89 12.67 -3.51 -0.74
CA GLY A 89 13.76 -2.80 -0.11
C GLY A 89 13.47 -1.32 0.03
N CYS A 90 14.44 -0.60 0.59
CA CYS A 90 14.32 0.84 0.76
C CYS A 90 15.60 1.61 0.46
N ILE A 91 15.43 2.88 0.10
CA ILE A 91 16.50 3.83 -0.18
C ILE A 91 16.37 5.00 0.79
N VAL A 92 17.46 5.29 1.50
CA VAL A 92 17.49 6.27 2.58
C VAL A 92 18.68 7.23 2.41
N ARG A 93 18.55 8.45 2.96
CA ARG A 93 19.59 9.46 2.84
C ARG A 93 20.77 9.17 3.75
N GLN A 94 20.50 9.01 5.04
CA GLN A 94 21.51 8.78 6.07
C GLN A 94 21.71 7.29 6.30
N SER A 95 22.88 6.91 6.81
CA SER A 95 23.06 5.56 7.36
C SER A 95 22.06 5.31 8.48
N VAL A 96 21.56 4.09 8.57
CA VAL A 96 20.72 3.66 9.70
C VAL A 96 21.53 3.81 10.99
N THR A 97 20.97 4.49 11.98
CA THR A 97 21.62 4.74 13.27
C THR A 97 21.10 3.78 14.33
N GLU A 98 21.81 3.69 15.45
CA GLU A 98 21.30 3.03 16.65
C GLU A 98 19.91 3.58 17.03
N PRO A 99 18.93 2.71 17.31
CA PRO A 99 17.57 3.15 17.62
C PRO A 99 17.46 3.70 19.04
N SER A 100 16.57 4.68 19.24
CA SER A 100 16.25 5.25 20.55
C SER A 100 14.74 5.39 20.74
N ASN A 101 14.12 4.30 21.15
CA ASN A 101 12.70 4.26 21.50
C ASN A 101 12.44 3.12 22.49
N PHE A 102 11.55 3.34 23.46
CA PHE A 102 11.21 2.32 24.46
C PHE A 102 10.50 1.09 23.86
N ARG A 103 9.86 1.23 22.68
CA ARG A 103 9.23 0.13 21.93
C ARG A 103 10.20 -0.63 21.05
N ASN A 104 11.44 -0.15 20.86
CA ASN A 104 12.39 -0.84 20.01
C ASN A 104 12.70 -2.24 20.58
N ALA A 105 12.49 -3.27 19.77
CA ALA A 105 12.90 -4.64 20.05
C ALA A 105 14.08 -5.08 19.16
N GLN A 106 14.25 -4.45 17.98
CA GLN A 106 15.29 -4.81 17.03
C GLN A 106 15.72 -3.59 16.17
N PRO A 107 17.03 -3.34 15.99
CA PRO A 107 17.53 -2.35 15.03
C PRO A 107 16.98 -2.56 13.62
N PHE A 108 16.74 -1.47 12.89
CA PHE A 108 16.05 -1.53 11.60
C PHE A 108 16.84 -2.28 10.51
N ASP A 109 18.16 -2.14 10.48
CA ASP A 109 19.04 -2.84 9.55
C ASP A 109 19.07 -4.36 9.81
N GLU A 110 19.09 -4.78 11.08
CA GLU A 110 18.94 -6.18 11.46
C GLU A 110 17.57 -6.73 11.08
N TRP A 111 16.51 -5.97 11.32
CA TRP A 111 15.15 -6.33 10.91
C TRP A 111 15.07 -6.52 9.40
N MET A 112 15.63 -5.59 8.61
CA MET A 112 15.70 -5.70 7.15
C MET A 112 16.45 -6.98 6.72
N LYS A 113 17.56 -7.30 7.39
CA LYS A 113 18.37 -8.51 7.10
C LYS A 113 17.61 -9.80 7.36
N VAL A 114 16.99 -9.94 8.55
CA VAL A 114 16.22 -11.14 8.93
C VAL A 114 15.03 -11.36 8.01
N ASN A 115 14.46 -10.26 7.51
CA ASN A 115 13.30 -10.29 6.62
C ASN A 115 13.66 -10.38 5.12
N GLY A 116 14.94 -10.50 4.77
CA GLY A 116 15.38 -10.62 3.37
C GLY A 116 15.20 -9.33 2.55
N ARG A 117 15.12 -8.17 3.20
CA ARG A 117 14.91 -6.86 2.55
C ARG A 117 16.24 -6.14 2.35
N ILE A 118 16.39 -5.48 1.20
CA ILE A 118 17.62 -4.80 0.82
C ILE A 118 17.50 -3.30 1.14
N GLY A 119 18.49 -2.75 1.82
CA GLY A 119 18.59 -1.32 2.11
C GLY A 119 19.72 -0.66 1.34
N LEU A 120 19.53 0.57 0.88
CA LEU A 120 20.57 1.41 0.28
C LEU A 120 20.61 2.79 0.95
N SER A 121 21.72 3.11 1.61
CA SER A 121 21.93 4.37 2.34
C SER A 121 22.98 5.26 1.66
N GLY A 122 23.06 6.54 2.08
CA GLY A 122 24.01 7.51 1.54
C GLY A 122 23.60 8.12 0.20
N VAL A 123 22.38 7.83 -0.28
CA VAL A 123 21.85 8.30 -1.56
C VAL A 123 21.27 9.71 -1.41
N ASP A 124 21.42 10.56 -2.44
CA ASP A 124 20.64 11.81 -2.52
C ASP A 124 19.18 11.50 -2.84
N THR A 125 18.41 11.15 -1.80
CA THR A 125 16.99 10.80 -1.94
C THR A 125 16.17 11.99 -2.44
N ARG A 126 16.59 13.24 -2.23
CA ARG A 126 15.92 14.41 -2.80
C ARG A 126 16.09 14.46 -4.31
N ALA A 127 17.29 14.21 -4.84
CA ALA A 127 17.51 14.11 -6.28
C ALA A 127 16.69 12.97 -6.90
N LEU A 128 16.66 11.80 -6.25
CA LEU A 128 15.86 10.66 -6.70
C LEU A 128 14.35 10.95 -6.69
N THR A 129 13.82 11.55 -5.61
CA THR A 129 12.41 11.98 -5.55
C THR A 129 12.08 13.00 -6.63
N ARG A 130 12.95 14.01 -6.87
CA ARG A 130 12.74 14.98 -7.95
C ARG A 130 12.73 14.29 -9.32
N ARG A 131 13.61 13.31 -9.53
CA ARG A 131 13.66 12.53 -10.75
C ARG A 131 12.36 11.77 -10.97
N ILE A 132 11.90 11.01 -9.97
CA ILE A 132 10.63 10.25 -10.05
C ILE A 132 9.46 11.19 -10.34
N ARG A 133 9.39 12.34 -9.65
CA ARG A 133 8.34 13.35 -9.88
C ARG A 133 8.34 13.89 -11.32
N LEU A 134 9.52 14.10 -11.91
CA LEU A 134 9.65 14.68 -13.26
C LEU A 134 9.54 13.65 -14.39
N GLN A 135 10.00 12.42 -14.16
CA GLN A 135 10.17 11.40 -15.21
C GLN A 135 9.29 10.16 -15.01
N GLY A 136 8.53 10.10 -13.92
CA GLY A 136 7.73 8.95 -13.54
C GLY A 136 8.53 7.92 -12.72
N ALA A 137 7.82 6.92 -12.20
CA ALA A 137 8.41 5.84 -11.41
C ALA A 137 9.23 4.89 -12.31
N PRO A 138 10.57 4.78 -12.13
CA PRO A 138 11.40 3.92 -12.95
C PRO A 138 11.39 2.47 -12.43
N ASN A 139 11.59 1.52 -13.34
CA ASN A 139 11.99 0.16 -12.98
C ASN A 139 13.47 0.17 -12.60
N ALA A 140 13.85 -0.62 -11.59
CA ALA A 140 15.22 -0.70 -11.13
C ALA A 140 15.56 -2.04 -10.47
N VAL A 141 16.86 -2.30 -10.35
CA VAL A 141 17.41 -3.29 -9.43
C VAL A 141 18.10 -2.58 -8.27
N ILE A 142 17.71 -2.91 -7.03
CA ILE A 142 18.47 -2.58 -5.83
C ILE A 142 19.37 -3.76 -5.49
N ALA A 143 20.66 -3.50 -5.26
CA ALA A 143 21.65 -4.52 -4.95
C ALA A 143 22.50 -4.12 -3.74
N HIS A 144 22.80 -5.09 -2.89
CA HIS A 144 23.73 -4.97 -1.76
C HIS A 144 24.74 -6.11 -1.84
N HIS A 145 26.01 -5.75 -2.03
CA HIS A 145 27.14 -6.67 -2.04
C HIS A 145 28.27 -6.11 -1.14
N PRO A 146 28.58 -6.75 0.00
CA PRO A 146 29.58 -6.24 0.95
C PRO A 146 30.97 -5.98 0.35
N ASP A 147 31.39 -6.78 -0.64
CA ASP A 147 32.67 -6.59 -1.33
C ASP A 147 32.68 -5.46 -2.39
N GLY A 148 31.54 -4.78 -2.62
CA GLY A 148 31.41 -3.70 -3.60
C GLY A 148 31.60 -4.13 -5.07
N ARG A 149 31.32 -5.41 -5.38
CA ARG A 149 31.42 -5.97 -6.73
C ARG A 149 30.04 -6.12 -7.34
N PHE A 150 29.79 -5.46 -8.47
CA PHE A 150 28.50 -5.45 -9.16
C PHE A 150 28.67 -5.71 -10.65
N ASP A 151 27.88 -6.62 -11.22
CA ASP A 151 27.72 -6.75 -12.68
C ASP A 151 26.67 -5.73 -13.15
N LEU A 152 27.08 -4.46 -13.27
CA LEU A 152 26.19 -3.37 -13.70
C LEU A 152 25.47 -3.67 -15.04
N PRO A 153 26.13 -4.26 -16.06
CA PRO A 153 25.44 -4.73 -17.26
C PRO A 153 24.31 -5.73 -16.99
N ALA A 154 24.51 -6.71 -16.12
CA ALA A 154 23.47 -7.68 -15.78
C ALA A 154 22.30 -7.02 -15.02
N LEU A 155 22.59 -6.21 -14.01
CA LEU A 155 21.58 -5.48 -13.24
C LEU A 155 20.74 -4.57 -14.13
N HIS A 156 21.37 -3.87 -15.08
CA HIS A 156 20.66 -3.02 -16.03
C HIS A 156 19.74 -3.82 -16.96
N ARG A 157 20.21 -4.96 -17.50
CA ARG A 157 19.35 -5.85 -18.31
C ARG A 157 18.15 -6.37 -17.51
N GLN A 158 18.35 -6.70 -16.23
CA GLN A 158 17.27 -7.13 -15.34
C GLN A 158 16.26 -6.00 -15.09
N ALA A 159 16.72 -4.77 -14.84
CA ALA A 159 15.84 -3.61 -14.69
C ALA A 159 14.99 -3.34 -15.95
N GLN A 160 15.58 -3.52 -17.14
CA GLN A 160 14.89 -3.36 -18.43
C GLN A 160 13.89 -4.48 -18.72
N ALA A 161 14.19 -5.71 -18.31
CA ALA A 161 13.34 -6.87 -18.56
C ALA A 161 12.12 -6.96 -17.63
N TRP A 162 12.10 -6.23 -16.51
CA TRP A 162 10.97 -6.26 -15.59
C TRP A 162 9.77 -5.50 -16.19
N PRO A 163 8.59 -6.14 -16.32
CA PRO A 163 7.52 -5.62 -17.17
C PRO A 163 6.75 -4.41 -16.62
N GLY A 164 7.04 -3.96 -15.39
CA GLY A 164 6.26 -2.89 -14.75
C GLY A 164 5.07 -3.44 -13.95
N LEU A 165 4.48 -2.61 -13.08
CA LEU A 165 3.27 -2.98 -12.34
C LEU A 165 1.99 -3.05 -13.19
N GLU A 166 1.99 -2.42 -14.37
CA GLU A 166 0.82 -2.40 -15.26
C GLU A 166 0.56 -3.80 -15.81
N GLY A 167 -0.67 -4.27 -15.69
CA GLY A 167 -1.05 -5.66 -16.01
C GLY A 167 -0.58 -6.72 -15.01
N MET A 168 0.10 -6.38 -13.90
CA MET A 168 0.46 -7.36 -12.87
C MET A 168 -0.65 -7.53 -11.83
N ASP A 169 -1.16 -8.75 -11.71
CA ASP A 169 -2.05 -9.16 -10.62
C ASP A 169 -1.26 -9.57 -9.38
N LEU A 170 -0.86 -8.58 -8.57
CA LEU A 170 -0.14 -8.82 -7.33
C LEU A 170 -1.06 -9.17 -6.16
N ALA A 171 -2.36 -8.89 -6.24
CA ALA A 171 -3.33 -9.20 -5.20
C ALA A 171 -3.39 -10.72 -4.92
N LYS A 172 -3.35 -11.57 -5.97
CA LYS A 172 -3.25 -13.03 -5.81
C LYS A 172 -1.96 -13.51 -5.16
N VAL A 173 -0.89 -12.72 -5.22
CA VAL A 173 0.41 -13.09 -4.63
C VAL A 173 0.43 -12.80 -3.13
N VAL A 174 -0.28 -11.75 -2.69
CA VAL A 174 -0.23 -11.29 -1.29
C VAL A 174 -1.45 -11.64 -0.46
N THR A 175 -2.55 -12.08 -1.09
CA THR A 175 -3.76 -12.51 -0.37
C THR A 175 -3.45 -13.63 0.62
N GLY A 176 -4.01 -13.52 1.83
CA GLY A 176 -3.98 -14.62 2.79
C GLY A 176 -5.09 -15.65 2.58
N GLU A 177 -5.07 -16.69 3.40
CA GLU A 177 -6.15 -17.67 3.50
C GLU A 177 -7.36 -17.11 4.26
N ARG A 178 -8.49 -17.83 4.16
CA ARG A 178 -9.70 -17.53 4.93
C ARG A 178 -9.39 -17.55 6.43
N ARG A 179 -9.79 -16.48 7.14
CA ARG A 179 -9.57 -16.35 8.59
C ARG A 179 -10.64 -15.48 9.24
N GLU A 180 -10.91 -15.73 10.52
CA GLU A 180 -11.63 -14.76 11.34
C GLU A 180 -10.65 -13.73 11.90
N TRP A 181 -11.04 -12.46 11.92
CA TRP A 181 -10.25 -11.43 12.57
C TRP A 181 -10.91 -11.00 13.87
N LYS A 182 -10.17 -11.08 14.97
CA LYS A 182 -10.71 -10.87 16.32
C LYS A 182 -10.02 -9.75 17.10
N ASP A 183 -8.86 -9.30 16.64
CA ASP A 183 -8.06 -8.29 17.34
C ASP A 183 -8.58 -6.87 17.06
N GLY A 184 -8.56 -6.05 18.09
CA GLY A 184 -8.97 -4.65 18.06
C GLY A 184 -7.78 -3.68 17.93
N ALA A 185 -8.04 -2.43 18.26
CA ALA A 185 -7.04 -1.36 18.17
C ALA A 185 -5.89 -1.55 19.17
N TRP A 186 -4.75 -0.93 18.87
CA TRP A 186 -3.61 -0.84 19.79
C TRP A 186 -3.79 0.32 20.78
N ALA A 187 -3.33 0.13 22.02
CA ALA A 187 -3.27 1.18 23.03
C ALA A 187 -1.91 1.22 23.74
N LEU A 188 -1.40 2.43 23.97
CA LEU A 188 -0.12 2.65 24.64
C LEU A 188 -0.12 2.03 26.05
N GLY A 189 0.91 1.25 26.36
CA GLY A 189 1.07 0.58 27.64
C GLY A 189 0.24 -0.70 27.79
N VAL A 190 -0.56 -1.07 26.78
CA VAL A 190 -1.40 -2.27 26.77
C VAL A 190 -1.04 -3.20 25.61
N GLY A 191 -0.85 -2.65 24.41
CA GLY A 191 -0.74 -3.43 23.18
C GLY A 191 -2.07 -3.52 22.43
N TYR A 192 -2.20 -4.53 21.56
CA TYR A 192 -3.46 -4.80 20.86
C TYR A 192 -4.51 -5.42 21.79
N HIS A 193 -5.76 -4.95 21.68
CA HIS A 193 -6.89 -5.59 22.35
C HIS A 193 -7.23 -6.92 21.67
N LEU A 194 -7.03 -8.05 22.35
CA LEU A 194 -7.36 -9.37 21.82
C LEU A 194 -8.85 -9.70 22.02
N GLU A 195 -9.45 -10.45 21.09
CA GLU A 195 -10.86 -10.88 21.17
C GLU A 195 -11.86 -9.72 21.38
N ALA A 196 -11.62 -8.60 20.69
CA ALA A 196 -12.40 -7.37 20.84
C ALA A 196 -13.77 -7.40 20.12
N THR A 197 -14.07 -8.49 19.41
CA THR A 197 -15.31 -8.64 18.64
C THR A 197 -16.50 -8.95 19.55
N ARG A 198 -17.60 -8.23 19.38
CA ARG A 198 -18.85 -8.48 20.11
C ARG A 198 -19.65 -9.60 19.46
N ALA A 199 -20.36 -10.39 20.26
CA ALA A 199 -21.19 -11.50 19.78
C ALA A 199 -22.38 -11.05 18.91
N ASP A 200 -22.91 -9.84 19.15
CA ASP A 200 -24.05 -9.24 18.47
C ASP A 200 -23.65 -8.25 17.36
N ALA A 201 -22.36 -8.22 16.99
CA ALA A 201 -21.86 -7.33 15.96
C ALA A 201 -22.35 -7.73 14.56
N PRO A 202 -22.69 -6.77 13.67
CA PRO A 202 -22.96 -7.06 12.27
C PRO A 202 -21.75 -7.75 11.62
N HIS A 203 -22.01 -8.71 10.75
CA HIS A 203 -20.99 -9.52 10.12
C HIS A 203 -20.52 -8.91 8.80
N VAL A 204 -19.27 -8.48 8.78
CA VAL A 204 -18.57 -8.00 7.60
C VAL A 204 -17.70 -9.12 7.02
N VAL A 205 -17.90 -9.41 5.74
CA VAL A 205 -16.98 -10.26 4.96
C VAL A 205 -16.01 -9.35 4.20
N ALA A 206 -14.72 -9.47 4.48
CA ALA A 206 -13.68 -8.68 3.86
C ALA A 206 -12.92 -9.49 2.81
N LEU A 207 -12.82 -8.98 1.57
CA LEU A 207 -11.97 -9.55 0.53
C LEU A 207 -10.54 -9.02 0.69
N ASP A 208 -9.61 -9.94 0.90
CA ASP A 208 -8.18 -9.68 1.10
C ASP A 208 -7.46 -9.59 -0.24
N PHE A 209 -7.32 -8.38 -0.77
CA PHE A 209 -6.50 -8.11 -1.95
C PHE A 209 -5.03 -7.80 -1.61
N GLY A 210 -4.60 -8.06 -0.37
CA GLY A 210 -3.37 -7.49 0.22
C GLY A 210 -3.71 -6.52 1.34
N ALA A 211 -4.60 -6.94 2.23
CA ALA A 211 -5.15 -6.10 3.26
C ALA A 211 -4.12 -5.79 4.35
N LYS A 212 -4.11 -4.53 4.78
CA LYS A 212 -3.45 -4.13 6.01
C LYS A 212 -4.27 -4.57 7.22
N ASN A 213 -3.59 -5.12 8.22
CA ASN A 213 -4.20 -5.58 9.47
C ASN A 213 -4.97 -4.46 10.17
N ASN A 214 -4.50 -3.20 10.11
CA ASN A 214 -5.20 -2.11 10.78
C ASN A 214 -6.58 -1.81 10.18
N ILE A 215 -6.87 -2.20 8.94
CA ILE A 215 -8.24 -2.13 8.39
C ILE A 215 -9.18 -2.98 9.23
N PHE A 216 -8.82 -4.24 9.47
CA PHE A 216 -9.68 -5.17 10.20
C PHE A 216 -9.83 -4.74 11.66
N ARG A 217 -8.76 -4.23 12.28
CA ARG A 217 -8.81 -3.64 13.63
C ARG A 217 -9.77 -2.43 13.68
N ASN A 218 -9.81 -1.60 12.64
CA ASN A 218 -10.73 -0.46 12.57
C ASN A 218 -12.18 -0.88 12.30
N LEU A 219 -12.43 -1.93 11.52
CA LEU A 219 -13.77 -2.54 11.38
C LEU A 219 -14.26 -3.09 12.73
N VAL A 220 -13.41 -3.82 13.47
CA VAL A 220 -13.73 -4.31 14.82
C VAL A 220 -13.98 -3.13 15.78
N LYS A 221 -13.14 -2.09 15.73
CA LYS A 221 -13.31 -0.87 16.54
C LYS A 221 -14.62 -0.13 16.22
N ALA A 222 -15.07 -0.15 14.96
CA ALA A 222 -16.37 0.40 14.56
C ALA A 222 -17.55 -0.50 14.98
N GLY A 223 -17.26 -1.73 15.41
CA GLY A 223 -18.23 -2.65 16.00
C GLY A 223 -18.66 -3.79 15.08
N ALA A 224 -17.86 -4.15 14.08
CA ALA A 224 -18.15 -5.29 13.20
C ALA A 224 -17.46 -6.59 13.65
N LYS A 225 -18.09 -7.73 13.35
CA LYS A 225 -17.43 -9.03 13.29
C LYS A 225 -16.84 -9.19 11.90
N VAL A 226 -15.58 -9.61 11.78
CA VAL A 226 -14.90 -9.69 10.47
C VAL A 226 -14.50 -11.11 10.12
N THR A 227 -14.93 -11.57 8.94
CA THR A 227 -14.37 -12.77 8.28
C THR A 227 -13.63 -12.33 7.04
N VAL A 228 -12.37 -12.68 6.95
CA VAL A 228 -11.50 -12.38 5.81
C VAL A 228 -11.52 -13.57 4.85
N LEU A 229 -11.75 -13.28 3.57
CA LEU A 229 -11.68 -14.25 2.48
C LEU A 229 -10.56 -13.88 1.51
N PRO A 230 -9.96 -14.87 0.81
CA PRO A 230 -8.95 -14.59 -0.19
C PRO A 230 -9.46 -13.70 -1.33
N ALA A 231 -8.54 -13.04 -2.04
CA ALA A 231 -8.85 -12.22 -3.22
C ALA A 231 -9.76 -12.92 -4.22
N THR A 232 -9.56 -14.22 -4.47
CA THR A 232 -10.27 -15.01 -5.48
C THR A 232 -11.59 -15.60 -5.00
N ALA A 233 -12.07 -15.22 -3.81
CA ALA A 233 -13.33 -15.75 -3.27
C ALA A 233 -14.49 -15.48 -4.24
N SER A 234 -15.24 -16.54 -4.51
CA SER A 234 -16.42 -16.48 -5.35
C SER A 234 -17.58 -15.81 -4.63
N TYR A 235 -18.57 -15.34 -5.40
CA TYR A 235 -19.81 -14.83 -4.82
C TYR A 235 -20.49 -15.87 -3.90
N ASP A 236 -20.52 -17.15 -4.30
CA ASP A 236 -21.22 -18.18 -3.53
C ASP A 236 -20.55 -18.43 -2.16
N GLU A 237 -19.20 -18.35 -2.10
CA GLU A 237 -18.46 -18.41 -0.84
C GLU A 237 -18.76 -17.22 0.09
N ILE A 238 -18.90 -16.02 -0.48
CA ILE A 238 -19.29 -14.82 0.27
C ILE A 238 -20.73 -14.96 0.78
N ALA A 239 -21.67 -15.32 -0.08
CA ALA A 239 -23.08 -15.47 0.25
C ALA A 239 -23.33 -16.57 1.29
N ALA A 240 -22.55 -17.65 1.25
CA ALA A 240 -22.62 -18.74 2.25
C ALA A 240 -22.33 -18.27 3.69
N LEU A 241 -21.65 -17.13 3.85
CA LEU A 241 -21.41 -16.52 5.16
C LEU A 241 -22.55 -15.61 5.64
N SER A 242 -23.54 -15.33 4.79
CA SER A 242 -24.66 -14.44 5.09
C SER A 242 -24.24 -13.08 5.68
N PRO A 243 -23.33 -12.34 5.00
CA PRO A 243 -22.82 -11.07 5.53
C PRO A 243 -23.91 -10.00 5.63
N ASP A 244 -23.82 -9.15 6.65
CA ASP A 244 -24.57 -7.90 6.70
C ASP A 244 -23.94 -6.85 5.76
N GLY A 245 -22.64 -6.94 5.48
CA GLY A 245 -21.95 -6.09 4.51
C GLY A 245 -20.63 -6.71 4.00
N VAL A 246 -20.14 -6.22 2.85
CA VAL A 246 -18.89 -6.65 2.25
C VAL A 246 -17.87 -5.52 2.23
N PHE A 247 -16.63 -5.83 2.60
CA PHE A 247 -15.53 -4.89 2.57
C PHE A 247 -14.48 -5.29 1.50
N LEU A 248 -13.98 -4.32 0.74
CA LEU A 248 -12.97 -4.51 -0.29
C LEU A 248 -11.66 -3.84 0.16
N SER A 249 -10.62 -4.63 0.43
CA SER A 249 -9.37 -4.10 1.00
C SER A 249 -8.51 -3.33 0.01
N ASN A 250 -7.45 -2.72 0.54
CA ASN A 250 -6.31 -2.28 -0.24
C ASN A 250 -5.56 -3.48 -0.85
N GLY A 251 -4.61 -3.20 -1.74
CA GLY A 251 -3.72 -4.19 -2.31
C GLY A 251 -2.77 -3.62 -3.36
N PRO A 252 -1.77 -4.40 -3.79
CA PRO A 252 -0.79 -4.03 -4.81
C PRO A 252 -1.28 -4.29 -6.23
N GLY A 253 -0.52 -3.77 -7.20
CA GLY A 253 -0.66 -4.12 -8.60
C GLY A 253 -1.72 -3.31 -9.35
N ASP A 254 -2.10 -3.82 -10.52
CA ASP A 254 -3.05 -3.16 -11.42
C ASP A 254 -4.50 -3.56 -11.09
N PRO A 255 -5.40 -2.61 -10.78
CA PRO A 255 -6.81 -2.90 -10.54
C PRO A 255 -7.51 -3.58 -11.73
N ALA A 256 -7.07 -3.37 -12.97
CA ALA A 256 -7.64 -4.05 -14.12
C ALA A 256 -7.36 -5.56 -14.09
N ALA A 257 -6.16 -5.97 -13.67
CA ALA A 257 -5.76 -7.37 -13.59
C ALA A 257 -6.47 -8.09 -12.43
N THR A 258 -6.52 -7.48 -11.24
CA THR A 258 -7.35 -7.97 -10.12
C THR A 258 -8.85 -7.97 -10.49
N GLY A 259 -9.25 -7.01 -11.32
CA GLY A 259 -10.63 -6.85 -11.78
C GLY A 259 -11.16 -8.04 -12.58
N GLU A 260 -10.32 -8.83 -13.25
CA GLU A 260 -10.75 -9.97 -14.06
C GLU A 260 -11.64 -10.95 -13.28
N TYR A 261 -11.37 -11.16 -12.00
CA TYR A 261 -12.14 -12.04 -11.13
C TYR A 261 -12.95 -11.28 -10.06
N ALA A 262 -12.45 -10.14 -9.56
CA ALA A 262 -13.12 -9.41 -8.49
C ALA A 262 -14.33 -8.60 -8.98
N VAL A 263 -14.24 -7.99 -10.17
CA VAL A 263 -15.32 -7.13 -10.70
C VAL A 263 -16.63 -7.90 -10.93
N PRO A 264 -16.64 -9.10 -11.54
CA PRO A 264 -17.87 -9.89 -11.66
C PRO A 264 -18.55 -10.19 -10.32
N VAL A 265 -17.77 -10.50 -9.28
CA VAL A 265 -18.28 -10.76 -7.93
C VAL A 265 -18.88 -9.49 -7.31
N VAL A 266 -18.15 -8.37 -7.37
CA VAL A 266 -18.60 -7.09 -6.82
C VAL A 266 -19.83 -6.56 -7.56
N ARG A 267 -19.93 -6.75 -8.87
CA ARG A 267 -21.13 -6.40 -9.65
C ARG A 267 -22.35 -7.16 -9.14
N ARG A 268 -22.23 -8.48 -8.93
CA ARG A 268 -23.33 -9.29 -8.41
C ARG A 268 -23.76 -8.84 -7.01
N LEU A 269 -22.80 -8.58 -6.12
CA LEU A 269 -23.10 -8.04 -4.77
C LEU A 269 -23.82 -6.68 -4.85
N LEU A 270 -23.39 -5.79 -5.75
CA LEU A 270 -24.05 -4.51 -5.97
C LEU A 270 -25.49 -4.69 -6.48
N ASP A 271 -25.72 -5.58 -7.44
CA ASP A 271 -27.03 -5.81 -8.04
C ASP A 271 -28.05 -6.36 -7.04
N GLU A 272 -27.57 -7.13 -6.06
CA GLU A 272 -28.38 -7.65 -4.96
C GLU A 272 -28.55 -6.66 -3.79
N GLY A 273 -27.93 -5.49 -3.87
CA GLY A 273 -28.06 -4.44 -2.85
C GLY A 273 -27.28 -4.71 -1.57
N VAL A 274 -26.28 -5.58 -1.59
CA VAL A 274 -25.38 -5.82 -0.45
C VAL A 274 -24.62 -4.51 -0.13
N PRO A 275 -24.56 -4.07 1.14
CA PRO A 275 -23.74 -2.92 1.51
C PRO A 275 -22.25 -3.17 1.24
N ILE A 276 -21.56 -2.20 0.61
CA ILE A 276 -20.15 -2.33 0.24
C ILE A 276 -19.34 -1.12 0.68
N PHE A 277 -18.17 -1.37 1.29
CA PHE A 277 -17.15 -0.36 1.51
C PHE A 277 -15.80 -0.77 0.93
N GLY A 278 -15.20 0.06 0.07
CA GLY A 278 -13.88 -0.19 -0.53
C GLY A 278 -12.81 0.82 -0.14
N ILE A 279 -11.57 0.36 0.01
CA ILE A 279 -10.39 1.18 0.31
C ILE A 279 -9.28 0.94 -0.72
N CYS A 280 -8.67 2.00 -1.25
CA CYS A 280 -7.54 1.96 -2.19
C CYS A 280 -7.80 1.07 -3.43
N LEU A 281 -7.26 -0.14 -3.50
CA LEU A 281 -7.59 -1.11 -4.56
C LEU A 281 -9.09 -1.45 -4.56
N GLY A 282 -9.69 -1.67 -3.39
CA GLY A 282 -11.12 -1.90 -3.27
C GLY A 282 -11.99 -0.75 -3.79
N HIS A 283 -11.50 0.50 -3.71
CA HIS A 283 -12.14 1.65 -4.33
C HIS A 283 -12.12 1.57 -5.86
N GLN A 284 -10.98 1.17 -6.43
CA GLN A 284 -10.82 1.01 -7.87
C GLN A 284 -11.66 -0.16 -8.40
N ILE A 285 -11.70 -1.29 -7.67
CA ILE A 285 -12.55 -2.44 -8.01
C ILE A 285 -14.04 -2.06 -7.96
N LEU A 286 -14.48 -1.31 -6.95
CA LEU A 286 -15.86 -0.84 -6.89
C LEU A 286 -16.20 0.09 -8.08
N ALA A 287 -15.28 1.01 -8.43
CA ALA A 287 -15.46 1.90 -9.56
C ALA A 287 -15.55 1.15 -10.89
N LEU A 288 -14.68 0.17 -11.13
CA LEU A 288 -14.71 -0.70 -12.31
C LEU A 288 -15.99 -1.56 -12.36
N ALA A 289 -16.45 -2.05 -11.22
CA ALA A 289 -17.72 -2.77 -11.11
C ALA A 289 -18.90 -1.89 -11.49
N ALA A 290 -18.90 -0.62 -11.08
CA ALA A 290 -19.90 0.36 -11.46
C ALA A 290 -19.77 0.87 -12.91
N GLY A 291 -18.70 0.51 -13.63
CA GLY A 291 -18.51 0.84 -15.05
C GLY A 291 -17.63 2.06 -15.34
N ALA A 292 -16.90 2.57 -14.34
CA ALA A 292 -15.85 3.57 -14.55
C ALA A 292 -14.56 2.92 -15.08
N ARG A 293 -13.53 3.75 -15.34
CA ARG A 293 -12.18 3.30 -15.73
C ARG A 293 -11.13 3.72 -14.72
N THR A 294 -10.00 3.00 -14.71
CA THR A 294 -8.80 3.35 -13.94
C THR A 294 -7.68 3.79 -14.88
N ILE A 295 -6.76 4.59 -14.34
CA ILE A 295 -5.56 5.07 -15.05
C ILE A 295 -4.32 4.89 -14.18
N LYS A 296 -3.19 4.56 -14.79
CA LYS A 296 -1.88 4.62 -14.12
C LYS A 296 -1.47 6.08 -13.94
N MET A 297 -1.05 6.44 -12.73
CA MET A 297 -0.59 7.78 -12.41
C MET A 297 0.90 7.93 -12.75
N HIS A 298 1.32 9.15 -13.11
CA HIS A 298 2.72 9.46 -13.41
C HIS A 298 3.69 9.10 -12.27
N GLN A 299 3.35 9.51 -11.04
CA GLN A 299 4.15 9.23 -9.83
C GLN A 299 3.34 8.55 -8.71
N GLY A 300 2.01 8.56 -8.79
CA GLY A 300 1.11 8.12 -7.73
C GLY A 300 1.10 9.05 -6.50
N HIS A 301 0.36 8.65 -5.47
CA HIS A 301 0.33 9.31 -4.16
C HIS A 301 0.86 8.38 -3.09
N ARG A 302 1.90 8.83 -2.38
CA ARG A 302 2.62 8.06 -1.36
C ARG A 302 3.11 8.98 -0.26
N GLY A 303 2.41 8.97 0.87
CA GLY A 303 2.65 9.94 1.93
C GLY A 303 1.59 9.92 3.02
N ALA A 304 1.82 10.68 4.08
CA ALA A 304 0.92 10.82 5.23
C ALA A 304 0.52 12.28 5.50
N ASN A 305 0.50 13.10 4.45
CA ASN A 305 0.24 14.54 4.52
C ASN A 305 -0.68 15.03 3.41
N HIS A 306 -1.47 14.14 2.81
CA HIS A 306 -2.19 14.43 1.58
C HIS A 306 -3.55 15.06 1.90
N PRO A 307 -3.84 16.30 1.47
CA PRO A 307 -5.12 16.94 1.74
C PRO A 307 -6.19 16.40 0.78
N VAL A 308 -7.27 15.88 1.36
CA VAL A 308 -8.45 15.41 0.62
C VAL A 308 -9.67 16.20 1.07
N LYS A 309 -10.38 16.81 0.11
CA LYS A 309 -11.62 17.54 0.38
C LYS A 309 -12.82 16.62 0.18
N ARG A 310 -13.69 16.58 1.18
CA ARG A 310 -15.01 15.98 1.08
C ARG A 310 -15.96 16.96 0.39
N LEU A 311 -16.62 16.50 -0.67
CA LEU A 311 -17.38 17.38 -1.56
C LEU A 311 -18.74 17.78 -0.97
N GLU A 312 -19.32 16.95 -0.09
CA GLU A 312 -20.67 17.18 0.45
C GLU A 312 -20.76 18.39 1.38
N ASP A 313 -19.72 18.62 2.19
CA ASP A 313 -19.70 19.67 3.22
C ASP A 313 -18.45 20.55 3.18
N GLY A 314 -17.47 20.21 2.33
CA GLY A 314 -16.25 20.97 2.13
C GLY A 314 -15.18 20.75 3.20
N LEU A 315 -15.37 19.81 4.13
CA LEU A 315 -14.35 19.44 5.12
C LEU A 315 -13.08 18.94 4.42
N VAL A 316 -11.91 19.27 4.98
CA VAL A 316 -10.62 18.78 4.50
C VAL A 316 -10.01 17.88 5.55
N GLU A 317 -9.58 16.71 5.11
CA GLU A 317 -8.88 15.71 5.91
C GLU A 317 -7.43 15.62 5.43
N ILE A 318 -6.50 15.40 6.36
CA ILE A 318 -5.15 14.98 5.99
C ILE A 318 -5.16 13.46 6.00
N THR A 319 -4.70 12.85 4.91
CA THR A 319 -4.84 11.40 4.71
C THR A 319 -3.50 10.72 4.45
N SER A 320 -3.50 9.41 4.72
CA SER A 320 -2.44 8.49 4.30
C SER A 320 -2.75 7.95 2.91
N MET A 321 -1.76 7.98 2.02
CA MET A 321 -1.87 7.62 0.61
C MET A 321 -0.82 6.59 0.26
N ASN A 322 -1.23 5.54 -0.46
CA ASN A 322 -0.33 4.63 -1.15
C ASN A 322 -1.02 4.03 -2.38
N HIS A 323 -0.96 4.71 -3.52
CA HIS A 323 -1.50 4.19 -4.78
C HIS A 323 -0.75 4.71 -6.01
N GLY A 324 -0.57 3.84 -7.00
CA GLY A 324 -0.01 4.15 -8.32
C GLY A 324 -1.06 4.28 -9.43
N PHE A 325 -2.30 3.90 -9.15
CA PHE A 325 -3.44 4.00 -10.06
C PHE A 325 -4.52 4.89 -9.42
N ALA A 326 -5.41 5.43 -10.25
CA ALA A 326 -6.55 6.22 -9.79
C ALA A 326 -7.79 5.95 -10.66
N VAL A 327 -8.97 6.19 -10.11
CA VAL A 327 -10.22 6.21 -10.88
C VAL A 327 -10.27 7.48 -11.73
N ASP A 328 -10.56 7.33 -13.03
CA ASP A 328 -10.75 8.46 -13.94
C ASP A 328 -12.13 9.09 -13.71
N ALA A 329 -12.12 10.23 -13.02
CA ALA A 329 -13.33 10.98 -12.66
C ALA A 329 -14.19 11.35 -13.87
N ALA A 330 -13.60 11.53 -15.05
CA ALA A 330 -14.32 11.88 -16.28
C ALA A 330 -15.14 10.70 -16.84
N THR A 331 -14.92 9.49 -16.32
CA THR A 331 -15.56 8.25 -16.79
C THR A 331 -16.61 7.73 -15.84
N LEU A 332 -16.85 8.42 -14.72
CA LEU A 332 -17.88 8.03 -13.76
C LEU A 332 -19.25 8.01 -14.44
N PRO A 333 -19.95 6.86 -14.43
CA PRO A 333 -21.31 6.78 -14.96
C PRO A 333 -22.29 7.63 -14.14
N ALA A 334 -23.44 7.96 -14.72
CA ALA A 334 -24.43 8.83 -14.08
C ALA A 334 -24.94 8.34 -12.71
N HIS A 335 -24.84 7.03 -12.43
CA HIS A 335 -25.24 6.42 -11.16
C HIS A 335 -24.10 6.37 -10.12
N VAL A 336 -22.96 7.01 -10.39
CA VAL A 336 -21.81 7.08 -9.49
C VAL A 336 -21.48 8.54 -9.21
N LYS A 337 -21.53 8.95 -7.94
CA LYS A 337 -21.14 10.31 -7.53
C LYS A 337 -19.73 10.31 -6.95
N ALA A 338 -18.92 11.28 -7.34
CA ALA A 338 -17.67 11.57 -6.64
C ALA A 338 -17.97 12.17 -5.26
N THR A 339 -17.28 11.70 -4.22
CA THR A 339 -17.48 12.17 -2.84
C THR A 339 -16.27 12.90 -2.28
N HIS A 340 -15.07 12.59 -2.77
CA HIS A 340 -13.82 13.16 -2.31
C HIS A 340 -12.90 13.50 -3.48
N VAL A 341 -12.12 14.57 -3.33
CA VAL A 341 -11.15 15.03 -4.33
C VAL A 341 -9.83 15.38 -3.67
N SER A 342 -8.72 15.07 -4.33
CA SER A 342 -7.41 15.53 -3.89
C SER A 342 -7.28 17.04 -4.07
N LEU A 343 -6.77 17.74 -3.05
CA LEU A 343 -6.40 19.15 -3.17
C LEU A 343 -4.97 19.36 -3.71
N PHE A 344 -4.19 18.30 -3.94
CA PHE A 344 -2.89 18.41 -4.59
C PHE A 344 -2.97 18.42 -6.12
N ASP A 345 -3.84 17.62 -6.70
CA ASP A 345 -3.89 17.45 -8.17
C ASP A 345 -5.31 17.29 -8.76
N GLY A 346 -6.36 17.31 -7.93
CA GLY A 346 -7.74 17.17 -8.38
C GLY A 346 -8.18 15.73 -8.70
N SER A 347 -7.34 14.71 -8.43
CA SER A 347 -7.73 13.31 -8.67
C SER A 347 -8.94 12.89 -7.82
N ASN A 348 -9.70 11.91 -8.29
CA ASN A 348 -10.76 11.30 -7.48
C ASN A 348 -10.15 10.66 -6.23
N CYS A 349 -10.79 10.87 -5.08
CA CYS A 349 -10.40 10.24 -3.81
C CYS A 349 -11.54 9.45 -3.15
N GLY A 350 -12.70 9.37 -3.79
CA GLY A 350 -13.86 8.66 -3.26
C GLY A 350 -15.07 8.74 -4.16
N ILE A 351 -15.89 7.70 -4.08
CA ILE A 351 -17.14 7.56 -4.82
C ILE A 351 -18.22 6.96 -3.94
N GLU A 352 -19.47 7.16 -4.34
CA GLU A 352 -20.64 6.48 -3.79
C GLU A 352 -21.59 6.13 -4.95
N ILE A 353 -22.21 4.95 -4.86
CA ILE A 353 -23.17 4.47 -5.85
C ILE A 353 -24.55 5.00 -5.46
N ILE A 354 -25.19 5.73 -6.37
CA ILE A 354 -26.51 6.34 -6.13
C ILE A 354 -27.53 5.23 -5.90
N ASP A 355 -28.43 5.44 -4.93
CA ASP A 355 -29.49 4.52 -4.51
C ASP A 355 -29.01 3.13 -4.04
N LYS A 356 -27.72 2.98 -3.69
CA LYS A 356 -27.16 1.77 -3.08
C LYS A 356 -26.34 2.10 -1.83
N ASN A 357 -26.24 1.16 -0.90
CA ASN A 357 -25.38 1.26 0.28
C ASN A 357 -23.91 0.92 -0.05
N ALA A 358 -23.36 1.52 -1.10
CA ALA A 358 -22.03 1.21 -1.59
C ALA A 358 -21.19 2.47 -1.80
N PHE A 359 -20.04 2.56 -1.12
CA PHE A 359 -19.12 3.67 -1.26
C PHE A 359 -17.66 3.22 -1.11
N SER A 360 -16.72 4.07 -1.48
CA SER A 360 -15.30 3.77 -1.32
C SER A 360 -14.43 5.02 -1.34
N VAL A 361 -13.20 4.88 -0.85
CA VAL A 361 -12.18 5.94 -0.85
C VAL A 361 -10.83 5.44 -1.35
N GLN A 362 -10.09 6.31 -2.04
CA GLN A 362 -8.80 5.97 -2.65
C GLN A 362 -7.63 5.97 -1.64
N TYR A 363 -7.76 6.76 -0.57
CA TYR A 363 -6.78 6.88 0.51
C TYR A 363 -6.99 5.80 1.57
N HIS A 364 -6.19 5.82 2.65
CA HIS A 364 -6.19 4.83 3.72
C HIS A 364 -6.75 5.41 5.04
N PRO A 365 -8.07 5.31 5.27
CA PRO A 365 -8.71 5.73 6.52
C PRO A 365 -8.18 5.02 7.78
N GLU A 366 -7.63 3.81 7.62
CA GLU A 366 -6.96 3.07 8.68
C GLU A 366 -5.57 3.64 9.03
N ALA A 367 -5.04 4.55 8.22
CA ALA A 367 -3.70 5.11 8.35
C ALA A 367 -2.64 4.02 8.52
N SER A 368 -1.90 3.97 9.64
CA SER A 368 -0.86 2.96 9.90
C SER A 368 0.14 2.82 8.73
N PRO A 369 0.97 3.87 8.49
CA PRO A 369 1.10 5.08 9.30
C PRO A 369 0.25 6.24 8.77
N GLY A 370 0.11 7.28 9.60
CA GLY A 370 -0.44 8.57 9.19
C GLY A 370 -1.56 9.11 10.10
N PRO A 371 -2.21 10.20 9.67
CA PRO A 371 -3.29 10.86 10.41
C PRO A 371 -4.56 9.99 10.51
N GLN A 372 -5.33 10.17 11.58
CA GLN A 372 -6.53 9.36 11.89
C GLN A 372 -7.85 10.07 11.56
N ASP A 373 -7.79 11.13 10.75
CA ASP A 373 -8.90 12.04 10.44
C ASP A 373 -10.15 11.32 9.88
N SER A 374 -9.94 10.20 9.17
CA SER A 374 -10.98 9.55 8.37
C SER A 374 -11.62 8.29 8.99
N PHE A 375 -11.41 8.03 10.29
CA PHE A 375 -11.99 6.85 10.96
C PHE A 375 -13.53 6.77 10.85
N TYR A 376 -14.21 7.91 10.72
CA TYR A 376 -15.66 7.97 10.56
C TYR A 376 -16.19 7.18 9.36
N LEU A 377 -15.37 6.88 8.34
CA LEU A 377 -15.79 6.06 7.20
C LEU A 377 -16.08 4.62 7.61
N PHE A 378 -15.30 4.06 8.55
CA PHE A 378 -15.59 2.75 9.13
C PHE A 378 -16.88 2.80 9.96
N GLN A 379 -17.09 3.88 10.71
CA GLN A 379 -18.34 4.08 11.48
C GLN A 379 -19.54 4.21 10.55
N LYS A 380 -19.47 5.05 9.51
CA LYS A 380 -20.51 5.18 8.47
C LYS A 380 -20.88 3.82 7.89
N PHE A 381 -19.89 2.99 7.55
CA PHE A 381 -20.14 1.66 7.01
C PHE A 381 -20.84 0.76 8.04
N VAL A 382 -20.25 0.57 9.22
CA VAL A 382 -20.75 -0.39 10.22
C VAL A 382 -22.08 0.05 10.85
N ASP A 383 -22.27 1.33 11.11
CA ASP A 383 -23.54 1.86 11.61
C ASP A 383 -24.67 1.69 10.60
N GLY A 384 -24.36 1.77 9.30
CA GLY A 384 -25.31 1.48 8.22
C GLY A 384 -25.73 0.01 8.12
N LEU A 385 -25.03 -0.92 8.80
CA LEU A 385 -25.38 -2.35 8.84
C LEU A 385 -26.29 -2.70 10.03
N LYS A 386 -26.35 -1.85 11.06
CA LYS A 386 -27.14 -2.11 12.26
C LYS A 386 -28.62 -1.99 11.92
N LYS A 387 -29.39 -3.03 12.24
CA LYS A 387 -30.84 -3.13 11.99
C LYS A 387 -31.65 -2.30 12.99
#